data_AF-A0A972MFE5-F1
#
_entry.id   AF-A0A972MFE5-F1
#
_cell.length_a   1.000
_cell.length_b   1.000
_cell.length_c   1.000
_cell.angle_alpha   90.00
_cell.angle_beta   90.00
_cell.angle_gamma   90.00
#
_symmetry.space_group_name_H-M   'P 1'
#
loop_
_entity.id
_entity.type
_entity.pdbx_description
1 polymer ?
#
loop_
_entity_poly.entity_id
_entity_poly.type
_entity_poly.pdbx_seq_one_letter_code
_entity_poly.pdbx_strand_id
1 'polypeptide(L)'
;MAKKSFKGGLDNLLASAGIRKKAEESKKVTPVKKEIKTSELSEDEKHWLLIKIDNLNKELALWRTGKLTVAEFQESIKKFGLSYNAGTNEFIEK
;
A
#
# COMPACT_ATOMS: atom_id res chain seq x y z
N MET A 1 -28.43 18.61 29.19
CA MET A 1 -27.10 18.89 28.58
C MET A 1 -27.04 18.23 27.21
N ALA A 2 -26.99 19.03 26.14
CA ALA A 2 -27.02 18.50 24.76
C ALA A 2 -25.67 17.90 24.36
N LYS A 3 -25.65 16.62 24.01
CA LYS A 3 -24.50 15.94 23.39
C LYS A 3 -24.31 16.50 21.98
N LYS A 4 -23.52 17.55 21.83
CA LYS A 4 -23.14 18.10 20.52
C LYS A 4 -22.39 17.00 19.75
N SER A 5 -23.00 16.49 18.70
CA SER A 5 -22.45 15.39 17.91
C SER A 5 -21.16 15.84 17.20
N PHE A 6 -20.11 15.02 17.28
CA PHE A 6 -18.79 15.27 16.67
C PHE A 6 -18.89 15.59 15.17
N LYS A 7 -19.89 15.01 14.50
CA LYS A 7 -20.19 15.23 13.08
C LYS A 7 -20.57 16.68 12.76
N GLY A 8 -21.34 17.34 13.64
CA GLY A 8 -21.72 18.74 13.46
C GLY A 8 -20.56 19.71 13.71
N GLY A 9 -19.63 19.36 14.60
CA GLY A 9 -18.42 20.16 14.84
C GLY A 9 -17.44 20.13 13.67
N LEU A 10 -17.33 18.97 13.02
CA LEU A 10 -16.45 18.78 11.86
C LEU A 10 -16.98 19.49 10.61
N ASP A 11 -18.29 19.42 10.35
CA ASP A 11 -18.90 20.15 9.23
C ASP A 11 -18.73 21.69 9.38
N ASN A 12 -18.73 22.22 10.61
CA ASN A 12 -18.51 23.65 10.85
C ASN A 12 -17.04 24.08 10.61
N LEU A 13 -16.08 23.19 10.88
CA LEU A 13 -14.66 23.41 10.56
C LEU A 13 -14.40 23.37 9.04
N LEU A 14 -15.02 22.43 8.33
CA LEU A 14 -14.91 22.34 6.86
C LEU A 14 -15.54 23.56 6.17
N ALA A 15 -16.65 24.07 6.69
CA ALA A 15 -17.28 25.29 6.20
C ALA A 15 -16.40 26.54 6.45
N SER A 16 -15.79 26.65 7.63
CA SER A 16 -14.83 27.70 7.97
C SER A 16 -13.59 27.70 7.06
N ALA A 17 -13.10 26.51 6.68
CA ALA A 17 -11.97 26.35 5.77
C ALA A 17 -12.31 26.61 4.28
N GLY A 18 -13.54 27.01 3.96
CA GLY A 18 -13.96 27.28 2.58
C GLY A 18 -14.09 26.04 1.69
N ILE A 19 -14.03 24.84 2.27
CA ILE A 19 -14.10 23.57 1.53
C ILE A 19 -15.57 23.28 1.22
N ARG A 20 -16.04 23.77 0.07
CA ARG A 20 -17.35 23.39 -0.47
C ARG A 20 -17.30 21.90 -0.82
N LYS A 21 -18.13 21.08 -0.15
CA LYS A 21 -18.38 19.70 -0.58
C LYS A 21 -18.86 19.73 -2.03
N LYS A 22 -17.95 19.48 -2.98
CA LYS A 22 -18.35 19.09 -4.33
C LYS A 22 -19.16 17.81 -4.16
N ALA A 23 -20.43 17.86 -4.57
CA ALA A 23 -21.19 16.67 -4.87
C ALA A 23 -20.55 16.03 -6.12
N GLU A 24 -19.39 15.41 -5.94
CA GLU A 24 -18.85 14.50 -6.93
C GLU A 24 -19.65 13.21 -6.77
N GLU A 25 -20.56 13.02 -7.72
CA GLU A 25 -21.13 11.74 -8.08
C GLU A 25 -20.07 10.67 -7.86
N SER A 26 -20.38 9.76 -6.95
CA SER A 26 -19.63 8.55 -6.74
C SER A 26 -19.65 7.78 -8.06
N LYS A 27 -18.67 8.06 -8.93
CA LYS A 27 -18.10 7.06 -9.80
C LYS A 27 -17.64 5.97 -8.85
N LYS A 28 -18.54 5.02 -8.60
CA LYS A 28 -18.21 3.70 -8.12
C LYS A 28 -17.06 3.28 -9.03
N VAL A 29 -15.85 3.34 -8.50
CA VAL A 29 -14.75 2.55 -9.02
C VAL A 29 -15.24 1.14 -8.79
N THR A 30 -16.01 0.62 -9.75
CA THR A 30 -16.15 -0.81 -9.91
C THR A 30 -14.72 -1.29 -9.92
N PRO A 31 -14.30 -2.14 -8.96
CA PRO A 31 -13.06 -2.82 -9.15
C PRO A 31 -13.27 -3.56 -10.46
N VAL A 32 -12.57 -3.12 -11.51
CA VAL A 32 -12.35 -3.97 -12.66
C VAL A 32 -11.54 -5.11 -12.06
N LYS A 33 -12.24 -6.12 -11.54
CA LYS A 33 -11.73 -7.45 -11.43
C LYS A 33 -11.38 -7.78 -12.86
N LYS A 34 -10.15 -7.47 -13.25
CA LYS A 34 -9.47 -8.23 -14.28
C LYS A 34 -9.51 -9.64 -13.72
N GLU A 35 -10.55 -10.38 -14.08
CA GLU A 35 -10.58 -11.81 -13.94
C GLU A 35 -9.36 -12.26 -14.73
N ILE A 36 -8.29 -12.51 -14.01
CA ILE A 36 -7.10 -13.17 -14.55
C ILE A 36 -7.67 -14.47 -15.09
N LYS A 37 -7.72 -14.60 -16.41
CA LYS A 37 -8.09 -15.86 -17.07
C LYS A 37 -7.01 -16.87 -16.66
N THR A 38 -7.25 -17.56 -15.56
CA THR A 38 -6.35 -18.58 -14.99
C THR A 38 -6.27 -19.84 -15.84
N SER A 39 -6.97 -19.87 -16.98
CA SER A 39 -7.15 -21.04 -17.82
C SER A 39 -5.96 -21.39 -18.72
N GLU A 40 -4.90 -20.57 -18.78
CA GLU A 40 -3.78 -20.78 -19.70
C GLU A 40 -2.41 -20.54 -19.06
N LEU A 41 -2.26 -20.85 -17.76
CA LEU A 41 -0.92 -20.85 -17.13
C LEU A 41 -0.30 -22.25 -17.26
N SER A 42 0.91 -22.31 -17.80
CA SER A 42 1.76 -23.51 -17.78
C SER A 42 2.03 -23.95 -16.33
N GLU A 43 2.26 -25.25 -16.11
CA GLU A 43 2.64 -25.77 -14.78
C GLU A 43 3.89 -25.09 -14.23
N ASP A 44 4.84 -24.73 -15.10
CA ASP A 44 6.05 -23.99 -14.71
C ASP A 44 5.73 -22.56 -14.23
N GLU A 45 4.78 -21.89 -14.90
CA GLU A 45 4.34 -20.54 -14.51
C GLU A 45 3.59 -20.57 -13.19
N LYS A 46 2.75 -21.61 -12.97
CA LYS A 46 2.09 -21.83 -11.68
C LYS A 46 3.13 -22.07 -10.58
N HIS A 47 4.14 -22.89 -10.84
CA HIS A 47 5.21 -23.16 -9.87
C HIS A 47 5.99 -21.90 -9.52
N TRP A 48 6.36 -21.10 -10.52
CA TRP A 48 7.02 -19.81 -10.30
C TRP A 48 6.15 -18.83 -9.52
N LEU A 49 4.85 -18.74 -9.84
CA LEU A 49 3.90 -17.90 -9.12
C LEU A 49 3.76 -18.32 -7.65
N LEU A 50 3.77 -19.62 -7.35
CA LEU A 50 3.73 -20.12 -5.98
C LEU A 50 4.98 -19.72 -5.19
N ILE A 51 6.17 -19.85 -5.78
CA ILE A 51 7.43 -19.38 -5.17
C ILE A 51 7.37 -17.87 -4.92
N LYS A 52 6.87 -17.10 -5.89
CA LYS A 52 6.72 -15.65 -5.77
C LYS A 52 5.77 -15.27 -4.63
N ILE A 53 4.63 -15.95 -4.52
CA ILE A 53 3.65 -15.74 -3.45
C ILE A 53 4.26 -16.06 -2.09
N ASP A 54 5.00 -17.16 -1.96
CA ASP A 54 5.66 -17.53 -0.70
C ASP A 54 6.69 -16.47 -0.26
N ASN A 55 7.48 -15.95 -1.19
CA ASN A 55 8.43 -14.87 -0.90
C ASN A 55 7.72 -13.58 -0.45
N LEU A 56 6.65 -13.18 -1.15
CA LEU A 56 5.84 -12.02 -0.76
C LEU A 56 5.17 -12.19 0.61
N ASN A 57 4.75 -13.42 0.95
CA ASN A 57 4.18 -13.71 2.26
C ASN A 57 5.22 -13.63 3.37
N LYS A 58 6.45 -14.11 3.13
CA LYS A 58 7.58 -13.95 4.06
C LYS A 58 7.91 -12.48 4.28
N GLU A 59 7.97 -11.70 3.20
CA GLU A 59 8.14 -10.25 3.29
C GLU A 59 7.00 -9.63 4.10
N LEU A 60 5.74 -9.87 3.75
CA LEU A 60 4.58 -9.36 4.50
C LEU A 60 4.59 -9.75 5.98
N ALA A 61 5.07 -10.94 6.32
CA ALA A 61 5.24 -11.35 7.71
C ALA A 61 6.31 -10.52 8.43
N LEU A 62 7.43 -10.22 7.78
CA LEU A 62 8.47 -9.33 8.32
C LEU A 62 7.95 -7.90 8.51
N TRP A 63 7.17 -7.39 7.55
CA TRP A 63 6.50 -6.09 7.64
C TRP A 63 5.47 -6.05 8.79
N ARG A 64 4.60 -7.08 8.91
CA ARG A 64 3.55 -7.16 9.94
C ARG A 64 4.08 -7.36 11.35
N THR A 65 5.20 -8.05 11.49
CA THR A 65 5.84 -8.29 12.79
C THR A 65 6.69 -7.12 13.27
N GLY A 66 6.87 -6.07 12.45
CA GLY A 66 7.66 -4.89 12.79
C GLY A 66 9.17 -5.15 12.90
N LYS A 67 9.64 -6.33 12.48
CA LYS A 67 11.07 -6.71 12.42
C LYS A 67 11.80 -6.18 11.19
N LEU A 68 11.10 -5.42 10.36
CA LEU A 68 11.68 -4.66 9.26
C LEU A 68 11.42 -3.19 9.55
N THR A 69 12.14 -2.66 10.54
CA THR A 69 12.17 -1.23 10.77
C THR A 69 12.92 -0.54 9.63
N VAL A 70 12.63 0.75 9.38
CA VAL A 70 13.37 1.54 8.39
C VAL A 70 14.89 1.49 8.66
N ALA A 71 15.28 1.40 9.93
CA ALA A 71 16.67 1.23 10.34
C ALA A 71 17.25 -0.12 9.88
N GLU A 72 16.58 -1.24 10.17
CA GLU A 72 17.04 -2.58 9.74
C GLU A 72 17.06 -2.72 8.21
N PHE A 73 16.10 -2.09 7.51
CA PHE A 73 16.08 -2.01 6.06
C PHE A 73 17.28 -1.21 5.52
N GLN A 74 17.60 -0.05 6.10
CA GLN A 74 18.77 0.73 5.69
C GLN A 74 20.09 0.02 6.03
N GLU A 75 20.16 -0.69 7.15
CA GLU A 75 21.33 -1.51 7.51
C GLU A 75 21.53 -2.69 6.55
N SER A 76 20.45 -3.40 6.19
CA SER A 76 20.55 -4.51 5.26
C SER A 76 21.04 -4.03 3.90
N ILE A 77 20.50 -2.91 3.41
CA ILE A 77 20.91 -2.27 2.15
C ILE A 77 22.40 -1.87 2.18
N LYS A 78 22.87 -1.27 3.27
CA LYS A 78 24.30 -0.92 3.43
C LYS A 78 25.21 -2.14 3.45
N LYS A 79 24.80 -3.25 4.08
CA LYS A 79 25.60 -4.50 4.11
C LYS A 79 25.88 -5.05 2.71
N PHE A 80 24.98 -4.80 1.77
CA PHE A 80 25.13 -5.21 0.38
C PHE A 80 25.70 -4.10 -0.53
N GLY A 81 26.20 -3.00 0.03
CA GLY A 81 26.75 -1.89 -0.77
C GLY A 81 25.69 -1.12 -1.57
N LEU A 82 24.42 -1.26 -1.22
CA LEU A 82 23.31 -0.62 -1.93
C LEU A 82 22.89 0.67 -1.20
N SER A 83 22.12 1.50 -1.88
CA SER A 83 21.37 2.62 -1.33
C SER A 83 19.99 2.69 -1.98
N TYR A 84 18.95 3.02 -1.21
CA TYR A 84 17.58 3.04 -1.70
C TYR A 84 17.07 4.48 -1.85
N ASN A 85 16.54 4.80 -3.03
CA ASN A 85 15.90 6.07 -3.32
C ASN A 85 14.37 5.93 -3.21
N ALA A 86 13.79 6.49 -2.16
CA ALA A 86 12.34 6.43 -1.93
C ALA A 86 11.51 7.23 -2.96
N GLY A 87 12.10 8.22 -3.63
CA GLY A 87 11.39 9.05 -4.62
C GLY A 87 11.20 8.35 -5.96
N THR A 88 12.17 7.53 -6.38
CA THR A 88 12.13 6.77 -7.64
C THR A 88 11.87 5.27 -7.43
N ASN A 89 11.89 4.81 -6.18
CA ASN A 89 11.77 3.40 -5.80
C ASN A 89 12.87 2.51 -6.39
N GLU A 90 14.09 3.04 -6.53
CA GLU A 90 15.25 2.37 -7.13
C GLU A 90 16.33 2.05 -6.09
N PHE A 91 17.10 0.97 -6.33
CA PHE A 91 18.30 0.62 -5.58
C PHE A 91 19.55 0.97 -6.40
N ILE A 92 20.48 1.71 -5.79
CA ILE A 92 21.71 2.19 -6.41
C ILE A 92 22.89 1.53 -5.69
N GLU A 93 23.76 0.86 -6.44
CA GLU A 93 25.00 0.26 -5.95
C GLU A 93 26.09 1.32 -5.75
N LYS A 94 26.82 1.24 -4.65
CA LYS A 94 27.91 2.16 -4.29
C LYS A 94 29.28 1.50 -4.38
#